data_AF-F4RSK4-F1
#
_entry.id   AF-F4RSK4-F1
#
_cell.length_a   1.000
_cell.length_b   1.000
_cell.length_c   1.000
_cell.angle_alpha   90.00
_cell.angle_beta   90.00
_cell.angle_gamma   90.00
#
_symmetry.space_group_name_H-M   'P 1'
#
loop_
_entity.id
_entity.type
_entity.pdbx_description
1 polymer ?
#
loop_
_entity_poly.entity_id
_entity_poly.type
_entity_poly.pdbx_seq_one_letter_code
_entity_poly.pdbx_strand_id
1 'polypeptide(L)'
;MSSGSPFPPSLLSSLKWWENPFREARNYANSMLKPEFPYWALSLLALFIIMRVAFIFVCAGIMIIPVFKGSDSRKRHYYLVRRVYPEGGNGMPYLVPNRCMIIVVCELVTSVLYVVLGCLNYSFYSNVSSHQDPRPVTMVWFVIAWLPSYVGMVMATFGLCYACLCDVDGTKNKKYSRILTPIVYNSIWISWSLLAIGMISYWAVRSVQDANELQMNLQHTFPLLKKASVSWDAHHDFGKVPIKALLNYMVVLFRNWSHMDLTLVGWATAWAALAGALALVNLLHHLHTRLDRS
;
A
#
# COMPACT_ATOMS: atom_id res chain seq x y z
N MET A 1 32.01 3.53 7.31
CA MET A 1 31.06 3.98 8.35
C MET A 1 31.33 5.45 8.61
N SER A 2 30.57 6.35 7.99
CA SER A 2 30.68 7.78 8.30
C SER A 2 30.04 8.00 9.67
N SER A 3 30.77 8.66 10.58
CA SER A 3 30.27 9.15 11.86
C SER A 3 29.34 10.34 11.62
N GLY A 4 28.23 10.09 10.93
CA GLY A 4 27.17 11.08 10.72
C GLY A 4 26.48 11.38 12.04
N SER A 5 26.19 12.65 12.28
CA SER A 5 25.32 13.07 13.37
C SER A 5 24.00 12.27 13.35
N PRO A 6 23.48 11.80 14.50
CA PRO A 6 22.21 11.10 14.55
C PRO A 6 21.00 12.02 14.24
N PHE A 7 21.23 13.33 14.15
CA PHE A 7 20.18 14.32 13.88
C PHE A 7 20.00 14.56 12.38
N PRO A 8 18.76 14.75 11.90
CA PRO A 8 18.49 15.04 10.51
C PRO A 8 19.16 16.36 10.09
N PRO A 9 19.75 16.44 8.87
CA PRO A 9 20.46 17.64 8.42
C PRO A 9 19.61 18.91 8.45
N SER A 10 18.31 18.79 8.16
CA SER A 10 17.35 19.90 8.19
C SER A 10 17.19 20.54 9.57
N LEU A 11 17.33 19.75 10.63
CA LEU A 11 17.27 20.23 12.01
C LEU A 11 18.55 20.97 12.39
N LEU A 12 19.71 20.42 12.00
CA LEU A 12 21.03 21.02 12.28
C LEU A 12 21.27 22.33 11.51
N SER A 13 20.65 22.48 10.33
CA SER A 13 20.75 23.69 9.52
C SER A 13 19.85 24.85 9.99
N SER A 14 18.96 24.62 10.96
CA SER A 14 18.05 25.66 11.46
C SER A 14 18.84 26.71 12.27
N LEU A 15 18.71 28.00 11.93
CA LEU A 15 19.38 29.08 12.68
C LEU A 15 18.94 29.10 14.16
N LYS A 16 17.68 28.71 14.42
CA LYS A 16 17.08 28.57 15.76
C LYS A 16 17.65 27.42 16.57
N TRP A 17 18.31 26.45 15.92
CA TRP A 17 18.96 25.33 16.61
C TRP A 17 20.02 25.82 17.60
N TRP A 18 20.74 26.87 17.21
CA TRP A 18 21.80 27.49 18.03
C TRP A 18 21.24 28.35 19.17
N GLU A 19 19.97 28.77 19.11
CA GLU A 19 19.31 29.51 20.18
C GLU A 19 18.81 28.57 21.29
N ASN A 20 18.08 27.51 20.93
CA ASN A 20 17.62 26.48 21.85
C ASN A 20 17.39 25.15 21.11
N PRO A 21 18.33 24.19 21.16
CA PRO A 21 18.25 22.94 20.42
C PRO A 21 17.11 22.04 20.90
N PHE A 22 16.76 22.10 22.19
CA PHE A 22 15.66 21.31 22.75
C PHE A 22 14.29 21.81 22.29
N ARG A 23 14.14 23.12 22.14
CA ARG A 23 12.93 23.73 21.60
C ARG A 23 12.74 23.36 20.13
N GLU A 24 13.79 23.48 19.32
CA GLU A 24 13.72 23.10 17.91
C GLU A 24 13.49 21.60 17.72
N ALA A 25 14.17 20.74 18.48
CA ALA A 25 13.90 19.30 18.48
C ALA A 25 12.45 18.98 18.89
N ARG A 26 11.90 19.71 19.87
CA ARG A 26 10.49 19.57 20.27
C ARG A 26 9.54 20.04 19.15
N ASN A 27 9.82 21.17 18.51
CA ASN A 27 9.02 21.69 17.42
C ASN A 27 9.01 20.71 16.24
N TYR A 28 10.18 20.16 15.90
CA TYR A 28 10.33 19.11 14.90
C TYR A 28 9.55 17.83 15.29
N ALA A 29 9.71 17.34 16.52
CA ALA A 29 8.92 16.19 16.99
C ALA A 29 7.41 16.47 16.97
N ASN A 30 6.99 17.70 17.30
CA ASN A 30 5.59 18.10 17.27
C ASN A 30 5.04 18.21 15.84
N SER A 31 5.81 18.72 14.88
CA SER A 31 5.39 18.76 13.47
C SER A 31 5.28 17.37 12.88
N MET A 32 6.10 16.42 13.34
CA MET A 32 5.94 15.00 12.97
C MET A 32 4.72 14.36 13.62
N LEU A 33 4.39 14.73 14.87
CA LEU A 33 3.19 14.23 15.52
C LEU A 33 1.91 14.82 14.91
N LYS A 34 1.93 16.10 14.57
CA LYS A 34 0.78 16.84 14.06
C LYS A 34 1.23 17.52 12.79
N PRO A 35 1.39 16.76 11.68
CA PRO A 35 1.72 17.38 10.42
C PRO A 35 0.57 18.35 10.10
N GLU A 36 0.92 19.60 9.84
CA GLU A 36 -0.05 20.60 9.41
C GLU A 36 -0.57 20.16 8.05
N PHE A 37 -1.81 19.68 8.02
CA PHE A 37 -2.45 19.29 6.78
C PHE A 37 -3.07 20.55 6.17
N PRO A 38 -2.55 21.04 5.03
CA PRO A 38 -3.08 22.27 4.46
C PRO A 38 -4.51 22.04 3.98
N TYR A 39 -5.35 23.09 4.07
CA TYR A 39 -6.78 22.99 3.74
C TYR A 39 -7.05 22.44 2.33
N TRP A 40 -6.20 22.78 1.35
CA TRP A 40 -6.32 22.24 -0.01
C TRP A 40 -6.13 20.71 -0.05
N ALA A 41 -5.25 20.15 0.79
CA ALA A 41 -5.02 18.71 0.84
C ALA A 41 -6.20 17.99 1.50
N LEU A 42 -6.85 18.61 2.49
CA LEU A 42 -8.13 18.13 3.03
C LEU A 42 -9.24 18.13 1.98
N SER A 43 -9.34 19.18 1.15
CA SER A 43 -10.30 19.22 0.04
C SER A 43 -10.03 18.13 -0.99
N LEU A 44 -8.76 17.87 -1.33
CA LEU A 44 -8.38 16.77 -2.22
C LEU A 44 -8.73 15.40 -1.60
N LEU A 45 -8.53 15.22 -0.30
CA LEU A 45 -8.93 14.00 0.40
C LEU A 45 -10.45 13.80 0.36
N ALA A 46 -11.24 14.84 0.60
CA ALA A 46 -12.69 14.79 0.50
C ALA A 46 -13.15 14.44 -0.93
N LEU A 47 -12.56 15.07 -1.95
CA LEU A 47 -12.83 14.75 -3.35
C LEU A 47 -12.48 13.31 -3.69
N PHE A 48 -11.36 12.80 -3.18
CA PHE A 48 -10.96 11.41 -3.34
C PHE A 48 -11.97 10.44 -2.72
N ILE A 49 -12.49 10.73 -1.52
CA ILE A 49 -13.54 9.93 -0.87
C ILE A 49 -14.80 9.90 -1.74
N ILE A 50 -15.25 11.06 -2.23
CA ILE A 50 -16.44 11.18 -3.09
C ILE A 50 -16.25 10.37 -4.39
N MET A 51 -15.09 10.48 -5.03
CA MET A 51 -14.75 9.70 -6.22
C MET A 51 -14.80 8.19 -5.94
N ARG A 52 -14.26 7.74 -4.80
CA ARG A 52 -14.30 6.33 -4.41
C ARG A 52 -15.71 5.83 -4.13
N VAL A 53 -16.57 6.66 -3.53
CA VAL A 53 -18.00 6.35 -3.37
C VAL A 53 -18.69 6.21 -4.73
N ALA A 54 -18.38 7.08 -5.70
CA ALA A 54 -18.89 6.94 -7.07
C ALA A 54 -18.43 5.62 -7.72
N PHE A 55 -17.18 5.22 -7.53
CA PHE A 55 -16.70 3.91 -8.03
C PHE A 55 -17.39 2.71 -7.36
N ILE A 56 -17.73 2.80 -6.07
CA ILE A 56 -18.53 1.76 -5.40
C ILE A 56 -19.87 1.58 -6.13
N PHE A 57 -20.58 2.67 -6.44
CA PHE A 57 -21.84 2.61 -7.17
C PHE A 57 -21.69 2.06 -8.58
N VAL A 58 -20.66 2.47 -9.31
CA VAL A 58 -20.36 1.94 -10.65
C VAL A 58 -20.07 0.44 -10.61
N CYS A 59 -19.23 -0.01 -9.67
CA CYS A 59 -18.90 -1.43 -9.51
C CYS A 59 -20.14 -2.25 -9.13
N ALA A 60 -20.96 -1.76 -8.19
CA ALA A 60 -22.22 -2.39 -7.83
C ALA A 60 -23.17 -2.49 -9.03
N GLY A 61 -23.28 -1.42 -9.83
CA GLY A 61 -24.07 -1.42 -11.07
C GLY A 61 -23.60 -2.48 -12.06
N ILE A 62 -22.29 -2.58 -12.32
CA ILE A 62 -21.72 -3.60 -13.22
C ILE A 62 -22.02 -5.02 -12.73
N MET A 63 -21.95 -5.28 -11.42
CA MET A 63 -22.28 -6.60 -10.87
C MET A 63 -23.78 -6.93 -10.92
N ILE A 64 -24.65 -5.91 -10.84
CA ILE A 64 -26.10 -6.07 -10.85
C ILE A 64 -26.64 -6.26 -12.29
N ILE A 65 -26.05 -5.62 -13.31
CA ILE A 65 -26.51 -5.72 -14.71
C ILE A 65 -26.73 -7.17 -15.19
N PRO A 66 -25.80 -8.12 -14.95
CA PRO A 66 -25.99 -9.51 -15.33
C PRO A 66 -27.20 -10.19 -14.69
N VAL A 67 -27.65 -9.73 -13.50
CA VAL A 67 -28.81 -10.31 -12.80
C VAL A 67 -30.11 -10.07 -13.57
N PHE A 68 -30.20 -8.93 -14.26
CA PHE A 68 -31.36 -8.54 -15.08
C PHE A 68 -31.29 -9.05 -16.52
N LYS A 69 -30.11 -9.44 -17.01
CA LYS A 69 -29.98 -10.15 -18.30
C LYS A 69 -30.29 -11.64 -18.09
N GLY A 70 -30.97 -12.27 -19.06
CA GLY A 70 -31.52 -13.63 -18.94
C GLY A 70 -30.57 -14.73 -18.42
N SER A 71 -31.12 -15.93 -18.16
CA SER A 71 -30.41 -17.07 -17.54
C SER A 71 -29.03 -17.38 -18.17
N ASP A 72 -28.89 -17.25 -19.48
CA ASP A 72 -27.65 -17.55 -20.19
C ASP A 72 -26.55 -16.49 -19.95
N SER A 73 -26.93 -15.22 -19.81
CA SER A 73 -25.98 -14.15 -19.47
C SER A 73 -25.43 -14.34 -18.06
N ARG A 74 -26.29 -14.73 -17.10
CA ARG A 74 -25.89 -15.00 -15.71
C ARG A 74 -24.85 -16.12 -15.60
N LYS A 75 -25.07 -17.24 -16.31
CA LYS A 75 -24.13 -18.36 -16.32
C LYS A 75 -22.75 -17.98 -16.87
N ARG A 76 -22.65 -17.01 -17.78
CA ARG A 76 -21.37 -16.61 -18.37
C ARG A 76 -20.63 -15.55 -17.56
N HIS A 77 -21.35 -14.61 -16.95
CA HIS A 77 -20.74 -13.41 -16.36
C HIS A 77 -20.63 -13.41 -14.85
N TYR A 78 -21.34 -14.29 -14.12
CA TYR A 78 -21.37 -14.21 -12.65
C TYR A 78 -20.18 -14.90 -11.96
N TYR A 79 -19.48 -15.80 -12.65
CA TYR A 79 -18.35 -16.51 -12.07
C TYR A 79 -17.07 -15.65 -12.08
N LEU A 80 -16.40 -15.58 -10.93
CA LEU A 80 -15.09 -14.94 -10.79
C LEU A 80 -13.99 -15.73 -11.48
N VAL A 81 -14.04 -17.05 -11.36
CA VAL A 81 -13.08 -17.96 -11.99
C VAL A 81 -13.87 -19.01 -12.75
N ARG A 82 -13.54 -19.17 -14.03
CA ARG A 82 -14.10 -20.19 -14.90
C ARG A 82 -13.13 -21.36 -15.00
N ARG A 83 -13.65 -22.58 -14.94
CA ARG A 83 -12.89 -23.79 -15.24
C ARG A 83 -12.98 -24.08 -16.75
N VAL A 84 -11.83 -24.23 -17.41
CA VAL A 84 -11.75 -24.58 -18.84
C VAL A 84 -10.96 -25.88 -18.97
N TYR A 85 -11.58 -26.92 -19.53
CA TYR A 85 -10.94 -28.22 -19.73
C TYR A 85 -10.34 -28.28 -21.14
N PRO A 86 -9.05 -28.67 -21.28
CA PRO A 86 -8.40 -28.78 -22.60
C PRO A 86 -8.92 -29.94 -23.46
N GLU A 87 -9.36 -31.03 -22.82
CA GLU A 87 -9.92 -32.22 -23.48
C GLU A 87 -11.29 -32.54 -22.84
N GLY A 88 -12.16 -33.25 -23.55
CA GLY A 88 -13.62 -33.38 -23.32
C GLY A 88 -14.10 -33.83 -21.94
N GLY A 89 -13.83 -33.05 -20.89
CA GLY A 89 -14.24 -33.26 -19.50
C GLY A 89 -13.26 -34.04 -18.63
N ASN A 90 -12.23 -34.69 -19.19
CA ASN A 90 -11.25 -35.47 -18.43
C ASN A 90 -9.93 -34.68 -18.24
N GLY A 91 -9.48 -34.56 -16.99
CA GLY A 91 -8.18 -33.95 -16.62
C GLY A 91 -8.28 -32.66 -15.81
N MET A 92 -7.12 -32.07 -15.51
CA MET A 92 -6.99 -30.84 -14.72
C MET A 92 -7.44 -29.60 -15.53
N PRO A 93 -8.40 -28.79 -15.04
CA PRO A 93 -8.84 -27.59 -15.76
C PRO A 93 -7.88 -26.41 -15.58
N TYR A 94 -7.86 -25.51 -16.57
CA TYR A 94 -7.35 -24.16 -16.41
C TYR A 94 -8.31 -23.35 -15.54
N LEU A 95 -7.78 -22.65 -14.54
CA LEU A 95 -8.53 -21.70 -13.71
C LEU A 95 -8.40 -20.32 -14.33
N VAL A 96 -9.39 -19.94 -15.13
CA VAL A 96 -9.35 -18.71 -15.91
C VAL A 96 -10.14 -17.63 -15.18
N PRO A 97 -9.47 -16.57 -14.69
CA PRO A 97 -10.18 -15.46 -14.07
C PRO A 97 -11.07 -14.72 -15.09
N ASN A 98 -12.31 -14.46 -14.70
CA ASN A 98 -13.17 -13.53 -15.40
C ASN A 98 -12.65 -12.12 -15.15
N ARG A 99 -11.85 -11.63 -16.11
CA ARG A 99 -11.09 -10.38 -16.01
C ARG A 99 -11.94 -9.21 -15.52
N CYS A 100 -13.10 -9.01 -16.14
CA CYS A 100 -13.99 -7.89 -15.81
C CYS A 100 -14.54 -8.03 -14.39
N MET A 101 -15.03 -9.21 -14.01
CA MET A 101 -15.63 -9.40 -12.68
C MET A 101 -14.61 -9.32 -11.56
N ILE A 102 -13.42 -9.91 -11.75
CA ILE A 102 -12.36 -9.84 -10.72
C ILE A 102 -11.88 -8.40 -10.55
N ILE A 103 -11.66 -7.65 -11.63
CA ILE A 103 -11.31 -6.23 -11.52
C ILE A 103 -12.41 -5.49 -10.74
N VAL A 104 -13.68 -5.68 -11.10
CA VAL A 104 -14.80 -5.00 -10.44
C VAL A 104 -14.91 -5.35 -8.95
N VAL A 105 -14.76 -6.61 -8.57
CA VAL A 105 -14.80 -7.03 -7.17
C VAL A 105 -13.61 -6.49 -6.39
N CYS A 106 -12.40 -6.61 -6.95
CA CYS A 106 -11.19 -6.07 -6.33
C CYS A 106 -11.24 -4.54 -6.18
N GLU A 107 -11.75 -3.83 -7.18
CA GLU A 107 -11.89 -2.38 -7.16
C GLU A 107 -12.99 -1.93 -6.19
N LEU A 108 -14.08 -2.69 -6.07
CA LEU A 108 -15.11 -2.45 -5.07
C LEU A 108 -14.54 -2.58 -3.66
N VAL A 109 -13.86 -3.69 -3.36
CA VAL A 109 -13.25 -3.93 -2.04
C VAL A 109 -12.24 -2.84 -1.73
N THR A 110 -11.37 -2.51 -2.70
CA THR A 110 -10.38 -1.44 -2.55
C THR A 110 -11.04 -0.09 -2.30
N SER A 111 -12.10 0.25 -3.02
CA SER A 111 -12.81 1.51 -2.86
C SER A 111 -13.50 1.62 -1.51
N VAL A 112 -14.10 0.55 -1.00
CA VAL A 112 -14.65 0.51 0.36
C VAL A 112 -13.55 0.75 1.40
N LEU A 113 -12.40 0.06 1.29
CA LEU A 113 -11.27 0.26 2.19
C LEU A 113 -10.74 1.71 2.14
N TYR A 114 -10.64 2.29 0.94
CA TYR A 114 -10.21 3.68 0.77
C TYR A 114 -11.21 4.70 1.33
N VAL A 115 -12.52 4.45 1.23
CA VAL A 115 -13.53 5.33 1.84
C VAL A 115 -13.37 5.29 3.36
N VAL A 116 -13.27 4.11 3.97
CA VAL A 116 -13.07 3.97 5.42
C VAL A 116 -11.79 4.70 5.85
N LEU A 117 -10.68 4.44 5.16
CA LEU A 117 -9.40 5.09 5.42
C LEU A 117 -9.45 6.61 5.23
N GLY A 118 -10.11 7.07 4.17
CA GLY A 118 -10.26 8.49 3.87
C GLY A 118 -11.07 9.19 4.95
N CYS A 119 -12.17 8.60 5.40
CA CYS A 119 -12.97 9.13 6.51
C CYS A 119 -12.17 9.18 7.82
N LEU A 120 -11.38 8.14 8.14
CA LEU A 120 -10.51 8.13 9.32
C LEU A 120 -9.44 9.24 9.25
N ASN A 121 -8.77 9.37 8.11
CA ASN A 121 -7.79 10.45 7.88
C ASN A 121 -8.44 11.83 7.95
N TYR A 122 -9.60 12.00 7.33
CA TYR A 122 -10.30 13.28 7.31
C TYR A 122 -10.72 13.68 8.72
N SER A 123 -11.32 12.77 9.50
CA SER A 123 -11.68 13.02 10.90
C SER A 123 -10.47 13.41 11.75
N PHE A 124 -9.34 12.75 11.52
CA PHE A 124 -8.08 13.03 12.23
C PHE A 124 -7.53 14.43 11.90
N TYR A 125 -7.43 14.78 10.62
CA TYR A 125 -6.81 16.04 10.18
C TYR A 125 -7.74 17.25 10.26
N SER A 126 -9.05 17.06 10.23
CA SER A 126 -10.03 18.15 10.34
C SER A 126 -10.24 18.66 11.78
N ASN A 127 -9.57 18.05 12.78
CA ASN A 127 -9.73 18.35 14.21
C ASN A 127 -11.20 18.25 14.73
N VAL A 128 -12.09 17.57 13.99
CA VAL A 128 -13.51 17.42 14.33
C VAL A 128 -13.70 16.51 15.56
N SER A 129 -12.73 15.63 15.85
CA SER A 129 -12.71 14.82 17.06
C SER A 129 -11.43 15.09 17.87
N SER A 130 -11.59 15.69 19.05
CA SER A 130 -10.49 16.04 19.98
C SER A 130 -9.83 14.81 20.64
N HIS A 131 -10.18 13.59 20.21
CA HIS A 131 -9.64 12.36 20.79
C HIS A 131 -8.37 11.93 20.08
N GLN A 132 -7.27 12.00 20.84
CA GLN A 132 -5.95 11.53 20.47
C GLN A 132 -5.94 10.03 20.22
N ASP A 133 -5.52 9.66 18.99
CA ASP A 133 -4.93 8.39 18.56
C ASP A 133 -5.86 7.18 18.35
N PRO A 134 -5.70 6.45 17.21
CA PRO A 134 -4.47 5.69 16.92
C PRO A 134 -3.91 5.89 15.49
N ARG A 135 -2.83 6.68 15.38
CA ARG A 135 -2.04 6.88 14.15
C ARG A 135 -1.46 5.61 13.51
N PRO A 136 -1.05 4.57 14.26
CA PRO A 136 -0.52 3.34 13.66
C PRO A 136 -1.59 2.67 12.80
N VAL A 137 -2.83 2.68 13.29
CA VAL A 137 -3.99 2.04 12.65
C VAL A 137 -4.23 2.65 11.27
N THR A 138 -4.19 3.98 11.14
CA THR A 138 -4.35 4.68 9.87
C THR A 138 -3.29 4.28 8.84
N MET A 139 -2.04 4.08 9.26
CA MET A 139 -0.96 3.66 8.37
C MET A 139 -1.11 2.19 7.92
N VAL A 140 -1.56 1.29 8.81
CA VAL A 140 -1.85 -0.11 8.46
C VAL A 140 -2.91 -0.19 7.37
N TRP A 141 -4.00 0.58 7.54
CA TRP A 141 -5.10 0.61 6.59
C TRP A 141 -4.67 1.14 5.22
N PHE A 142 -3.74 2.11 5.19
CA PHE A 142 -3.17 2.58 3.92
C PHE A 142 -2.44 1.47 3.18
N VAL A 143 -1.58 0.69 3.86
CA VAL A 143 -0.85 -0.39 3.21
C VAL A 143 -1.78 -1.52 2.75
N ILE A 144 -2.79 -1.87 3.56
CA ILE A 144 -3.74 -2.94 3.25
C ILE A 144 -4.69 -2.55 2.11
N ALA A 145 -5.11 -1.28 2.02
CA ALA A 145 -6.07 -0.83 1.00
C ALA A 145 -5.59 -1.04 -0.45
N TRP A 146 -4.28 -1.08 -0.69
CA TRP A 146 -3.71 -1.33 -2.02
C TRP A 146 -3.76 -2.80 -2.46
N LEU A 147 -3.82 -3.73 -1.49
CA LEU A 147 -3.70 -5.16 -1.75
C LEU A 147 -4.79 -5.69 -2.71
N PRO A 148 -6.09 -5.41 -2.52
CA PRO A 148 -7.11 -5.99 -3.38
C PRO A 148 -7.01 -5.49 -4.82
N SER A 149 -6.68 -4.22 -5.04
CA SER A 149 -6.50 -3.66 -6.39
C SER A 149 -5.33 -4.31 -7.12
N TYR A 150 -4.21 -4.53 -6.45
CA TYR A 150 -3.08 -5.24 -7.04
C TYR A 150 -3.40 -6.69 -7.39
N VAL A 151 -4.03 -7.42 -6.47
CA VAL A 151 -4.49 -8.79 -6.75
C VAL A 151 -5.45 -8.78 -7.95
N GLY A 152 -6.35 -7.80 -8.04
CA GLY A 152 -7.24 -7.62 -9.18
C GLY A 152 -6.50 -7.44 -10.50
N MET A 153 -5.48 -6.57 -10.53
CA MET A 153 -4.63 -6.34 -11.71
C MET A 153 -3.86 -7.60 -12.11
N VAL A 154 -3.20 -8.28 -11.18
CA VAL A 154 -2.48 -9.54 -11.42
C VAL A 154 -3.41 -10.57 -12.05
N MET A 155 -4.56 -10.82 -11.41
CA MET A 155 -5.53 -11.80 -11.88
C MET A 155 -6.06 -11.44 -13.27
N ALA A 156 -6.29 -10.16 -13.55
CA ALA A 156 -6.70 -9.71 -14.88
C ALA A 156 -5.61 -9.91 -15.93
N THR A 157 -4.35 -9.61 -15.60
CA THR A 157 -3.19 -9.84 -16.47
C THR A 157 -3.02 -11.33 -16.77
N PHE A 158 -3.10 -12.21 -15.77
CA PHE A 158 -3.04 -13.66 -16.02
C PHE A 158 -4.23 -14.17 -16.83
N GLY A 159 -5.43 -13.65 -16.57
CA GLY A 159 -6.59 -13.89 -17.42
C GLY A 159 -6.35 -13.44 -18.87
N LEU A 160 -5.64 -12.33 -19.08
CA LEU A 160 -5.20 -11.83 -20.39
C LEU A 160 -4.24 -12.82 -21.06
N CYS A 161 -3.16 -13.16 -20.37
CA CYS A 161 -2.17 -14.14 -20.81
C CYS A 161 -2.83 -15.46 -21.22
N TYR A 162 -3.80 -15.98 -20.44
CA TYR A 162 -4.50 -17.21 -20.77
C TYR A 162 -5.22 -17.14 -22.12
N ALA A 163 -6.11 -16.16 -22.34
CA ALA A 163 -6.85 -16.17 -23.61
C ALA A 163 -5.96 -15.84 -24.82
N CYS A 164 -4.83 -15.18 -24.60
CA CYS A 164 -3.86 -14.91 -25.67
C CYS A 164 -2.95 -16.11 -25.97
N LEU A 165 -2.52 -16.88 -24.97
CA LEU A 165 -1.58 -17.99 -25.13
C LEU A 165 -2.27 -19.35 -25.37
N CYS A 166 -3.48 -19.53 -24.85
CA CYS A 166 -4.20 -20.80 -24.86
C CYS A 166 -5.36 -20.84 -25.86
N ASP A 167 -5.48 -19.85 -26.76
CA ASP A 167 -6.48 -19.68 -27.82
C ASP A 167 -7.77 -20.49 -27.62
N VAL A 168 -8.76 -19.87 -26.97
CA VAL A 168 -10.01 -20.52 -26.52
C VAL A 168 -10.88 -21.03 -27.69
N ASP A 169 -10.61 -20.59 -28.92
CA ASP A 169 -11.40 -20.90 -30.11
C ASP A 169 -10.76 -21.94 -31.06
N GLY A 170 -9.74 -22.67 -30.60
CA GLY A 170 -9.34 -23.95 -31.22
C GLY A 170 -8.36 -23.86 -32.41
N THR A 171 -7.70 -22.72 -32.63
CA THR A 171 -6.76 -22.55 -33.74
C THR A 171 -5.27 -22.57 -33.34
N LYS A 172 -4.67 -23.76 -33.50
CA LYS A 172 -3.30 -24.01 -34.01
C LYS A 172 -2.03 -23.62 -33.23
N ASN A 173 -2.04 -23.07 -32.01
CA ASN A 173 -0.76 -22.88 -31.27
C ASN A 173 -0.38 -24.05 -30.33
N LYS A 174 -0.19 -25.25 -30.91
CA LYS A 174 0.17 -26.49 -30.18
C LYS A 174 1.46 -26.39 -29.34
N LYS A 175 2.38 -25.47 -29.68
CA LYS A 175 3.68 -25.34 -29.00
C LYS A 175 3.53 -24.75 -27.59
N TYR A 176 2.74 -23.69 -27.43
CA TYR A 176 2.53 -23.02 -26.13
C TYR A 176 1.61 -23.79 -25.20
N SER A 177 0.56 -24.42 -25.75
CA SER A 177 -0.31 -25.33 -25.00
C SER A 177 0.47 -26.49 -24.36
N ARG A 178 1.60 -26.90 -24.93
CA ARG A 178 2.46 -27.97 -24.39
C ARG A 178 3.32 -27.52 -23.21
N ILE A 179 3.75 -26.27 -23.19
CA ILE A 179 4.61 -25.71 -22.12
C ILE A 179 3.74 -25.22 -20.97
N LEU A 180 2.67 -24.49 -21.29
CA LEU A 180 1.78 -23.87 -20.32
C LEU A 180 0.65 -24.83 -19.91
N THR A 181 1.03 -26.00 -19.38
CA THR A 181 0.05 -26.97 -18.88
C THR A 181 -0.85 -26.33 -17.81
N PRO A 182 -2.08 -26.84 -17.57
CA PRO A 182 -2.98 -26.29 -16.56
C PRO A 182 -2.33 -26.17 -15.17
N ILE A 183 -1.50 -27.15 -14.82
CA ILE A 183 -0.75 -27.16 -13.56
C ILE A 183 0.23 -25.99 -13.52
N VAL A 184 1.08 -25.85 -14.54
CA VAL A 184 2.09 -24.77 -14.60
C VAL A 184 1.41 -23.39 -14.60
N TYR A 185 0.38 -23.21 -15.43
CA TYR A 185 -0.36 -21.95 -15.48
C TYR A 185 -0.97 -21.60 -14.11
N ASN A 186 -1.71 -22.55 -13.51
CA ASN A 186 -2.36 -22.32 -12.22
C ASN A 186 -1.35 -22.05 -11.11
N SER A 187 -0.25 -22.80 -11.08
CA SER A 187 0.83 -22.59 -10.11
C SER A 187 1.46 -21.22 -10.24
N ILE A 188 1.76 -20.74 -11.45
CA ILE A 188 2.41 -19.43 -11.63
C ILE A 188 1.55 -18.29 -11.07
N TRP A 189 0.27 -18.21 -11.44
CA TRP A 189 -0.55 -17.07 -11.00
C TRP A 189 -0.89 -17.15 -9.50
N ILE A 190 -1.12 -18.36 -8.97
CA ILE A 190 -1.35 -18.56 -7.53
C ILE A 190 -0.09 -18.18 -6.75
N SER A 191 1.08 -18.70 -7.13
CA SER A 191 2.36 -18.39 -6.49
C SER A 191 2.68 -16.89 -6.57
N TRP A 192 2.41 -16.24 -7.70
CA TRP A 192 2.61 -14.79 -7.83
C TRP A 192 1.68 -14.00 -6.91
N SER A 193 0.40 -14.39 -6.84
CA SER A 193 -0.58 -13.76 -5.96
C SER A 193 -0.21 -13.94 -4.48
N LEU A 194 0.20 -15.14 -4.09
CA LEU A 194 0.67 -15.44 -2.73
C LEU A 194 1.95 -14.69 -2.38
N LEU A 195 2.91 -14.58 -3.31
CA LEU A 195 4.13 -13.81 -3.11
C LEU A 195 3.80 -12.33 -2.86
N ALA A 196 2.92 -11.75 -3.66
CA ALA A 196 2.50 -10.37 -3.49
C ALA A 196 1.76 -10.14 -2.18
N ILE A 197 0.82 -11.02 -1.82
CA ILE A 197 0.14 -10.98 -0.52
C ILE A 197 1.15 -11.06 0.62
N GLY A 198 2.06 -12.04 0.60
CA GLY A 198 3.08 -12.20 1.63
C GLY A 198 4.02 -11.00 1.76
N MET A 199 4.47 -10.45 0.62
CA MET A 199 5.33 -9.27 0.58
C MET A 199 4.61 -8.03 1.12
N ILE A 200 3.36 -7.79 0.73
CA ILE A 200 2.56 -6.65 1.20
C ILE A 200 2.24 -6.81 2.69
N SER A 201 1.85 -8.00 3.14
CA SER A 201 1.62 -8.30 4.56
C SER A 201 2.89 -8.08 5.39
N TYR A 202 4.06 -8.50 4.91
CA TYR A 202 5.34 -8.25 5.56
C TYR A 202 5.59 -6.75 5.75
N TRP A 203 5.48 -5.96 4.67
CA TRP A 203 5.70 -4.51 4.75
C TRP A 203 4.65 -3.80 5.60
N ALA A 204 3.39 -4.26 5.56
CA ALA A 204 2.33 -3.74 6.42
C ALA A 204 2.70 -3.94 7.89
N VAL A 205 2.96 -5.19 8.30
CA VAL A 205 3.34 -5.55 9.68
C VAL A 205 4.58 -4.77 10.11
N ARG A 206 5.60 -4.69 9.26
CA ARG A 206 6.83 -3.95 9.57
C ARG A 206 6.56 -2.46 9.79
N SER A 207 5.75 -1.84 8.93
CA SER A 207 5.36 -0.43 9.07
C SER A 207 4.59 -0.19 10.37
N VAL A 208 3.71 -1.12 10.78
CA VAL A 208 2.99 -1.02 12.06
C VAL A 208 3.96 -1.07 13.24
N GLN A 209 4.90 -2.02 13.21
CA GLN A 209 5.90 -2.18 14.26
C GLN A 209 6.77 -0.92 14.40
N ASP A 210 7.32 -0.44 13.29
CA ASP A 210 8.16 0.77 13.27
C ASP A 210 7.36 2.01 13.72
N ALA A 211 6.10 2.15 13.29
CA ALA A 211 5.21 3.23 13.73
C ALA A 211 4.91 3.18 15.23
N ASN A 212 4.61 1.99 15.76
CA ASN A 212 4.32 1.79 17.18
C ASN A 212 5.53 2.12 18.04
N GLU A 213 6.71 1.59 17.69
CA GLU A 213 7.93 1.90 18.43
C GLU A 213 8.28 3.40 18.36
N LEU A 214 8.10 4.02 17.19
CA LEU A 214 8.30 5.45 17.03
C LEU A 214 7.34 6.23 17.94
N GLN A 215 6.06 5.87 17.96
CA GLN A 215 5.05 6.52 18.81
C GLN A 215 5.38 6.39 20.30
N MET A 216 5.74 5.19 20.77
CA MET A 216 6.12 4.96 22.17
C MET A 216 7.34 5.81 22.56
N ASN A 217 8.40 5.78 21.74
CA ASN A 217 9.60 6.56 22.00
C ASN A 217 9.31 8.07 21.99
N LEU A 218 8.44 8.52 21.09
CA LEU A 218 8.07 9.93 21.00
C LEU A 218 7.27 10.36 22.24
N GLN A 219 6.34 9.54 22.74
CA GLN A 219 5.60 9.80 23.99
C GLN A 219 6.53 9.96 25.21
N HIS A 220 7.64 9.22 25.28
CA HIS A 220 8.64 9.37 26.34
C HIS A 220 9.58 10.56 26.13
N THR A 221 9.98 10.83 24.88
CA THR A 221 10.94 11.88 24.53
C THR A 221 10.32 13.27 24.67
N PHE A 222 9.06 13.43 24.28
CA PHE A 222 8.37 14.72 24.25
C PHE A 222 8.32 15.47 25.60
N PRO A 223 7.94 14.85 26.74
CA PRO A 223 7.93 15.53 28.03
C PRO A 223 9.34 15.91 28.49
N LEU A 224 10.36 15.10 28.17
CA LEU A 224 11.76 15.40 28.50
C LEU A 224 12.27 16.58 27.67
N LEU A 225 11.97 16.61 26.37
CA LEU A 225 12.28 17.76 25.50
C LEU A 225 11.60 19.03 25.98
N LYS A 226 10.33 18.95 26.41
CA LYS A 226 9.59 20.08 26.97
C LYS A 226 10.24 20.60 28.26
N LYS A 227 10.65 19.72 29.17
CA LYS A 227 11.37 20.11 30.39
C LYS A 227 12.73 20.74 30.06
N ALA A 228 13.49 20.11 29.17
CA ALA A 228 14.79 20.60 28.73
C ALA A 228 14.71 21.96 28.04
N SER A 229 13.71 22.19 27.19
CA SER A 229 13.52 23.47 26.51
C SER A 229 13.25 24.60 27.51
N VAL A 230 12.38 24.36 28.51
CA VAL A 230 12.06 25.35 29.55
C VAL A 230 13.28 25.63 30.45
N SER A 231 14.02 24.59 30.83
CA SER A 231 15.26 24.71 31.60
C SER A 231 16.34 25.53 30.87
N TRP A 232 16.50 25.28 29.55
CA TRP A 232 17.40 26.05 28.69
C TRP A 232 17.04 27.54 28.71
N ASP A 233 15.77 27.85 28.48
CA ASP A 233 15.27 29.24 28.39
C ASP A 233 15.36 30.01 29.69
N ALA A 234 15.20 29.33 30.83
CA ALA A 234 15.22 30.00 32.13
C ALA A 234 16.64 30.46 32.49
N HIS A 235 17.60 29.52 32.58
CA HIS A 235 18.95 29.81 33.07
C HIS A 235 20.02 28.82 32.56
N HIS A 236 19.75 28.04 31.51
CA HIS A 236 20.59 26.89 31.14
C HIS A 236 20.84 25.90 32.31
N ASP A 237 19.90 25.82 33.26
CA ASP A 237 19.99 24.91 34.40
C ASP A 237 19.32 23.57 34.08
N PHE A 238 20.16 22.56 33.87
CA PHE A 238 19.74 21.19 33.57
C PHE A 238 19.79 20.26 34.79
N GLY A 239 20.02 20.76 36.00
CA GLY A 239 20.19 19.92 37.20
C GLY A 239 19.00 18.99 37.49
N LYS A 240 17.81 19.34 37.01
CA LYS A 240 16.57 18.55 37.14
C LYS A 240 16.19 17.75 35.88
N VAL A 241 16.94 17.90 34.79
CA VAL A 241 16.66 17.23 33.51
C VAL A 241 17.62 16.05 33.36
N PRO A 242 17.12 14.82 33.18
CA PRO A 242 17.99 13.67 32.95
C PRO A 242 18.56 13.71 31.53
N ILE A 243 19.56 14.57 31.26
CA ILE A 243 20.14 14.80 29.92
C ILE A 243 20.58 13.49 29.27
N LYS A 244 21.24 12.60 30.03
CA LYS A 244 21.69 11.31 29.51
C LYS A 244 20.52 10.45 29.01
N ALA A 245 19.41 10.43 29.74
CA ALA A 245 18.21 9.71 29.31
C ALA A 245 17.60 10.37 28.07
N LEU A 246 17.50 11.71 28.05
CA LEU A 246 16.99 12.46 26.90
C LEU A 246 17.81 12.17 25.63
N LEU A 247 19.13 12.27 25.69
CA LEU A 247 20.01 11.98 24.55
C LEU A 247 19.85 10.53 24.08
N ASN A 248 19.77 9.57 25.01
CA ASN A 248 19.53 8.16 24.66
C ASN A 248 18.18 7.99 23.93
N TYR A 249 17.11 8.60 24.44
CA TYR A 249 15.79 8.53 23.79
C TYR A 249 15.78 9.20 22.42
N MET A 250 16.47 10.34 22.26
CA MET A 250 16.59 11.00 20.95
C MET A 250 17.34 10.13 19.94
N VAL A 251 18.46 9.51 20.34
CA VAL A 251 19.20 8.58 19.46
C VAL A 251 18.33 7.40 19.04
N VAL A 252 17.59 6.80 19.98
CA VAL A 252 16.65 5.71 19.67
C VAL A 252 15.53 6.19 18.74
N LEU A 253 14.97 7.38 18.98
CA LEU A 253 13.92 7.97 18.15
C LEU A 253 14.39 8.16 16.70
N PHE A 254 15.57 8.75 16.49
CA PHE A 254 16.10 8.97 15.13
C PHE A 254 16.49 7.66 14.44
N ARG A 255 17.00 6.69 15.19
CA ARG A 255 17.24 5.34 14.63
C ARG A 255 15.93 4.71 14.16
N ASN A 256 14.88 4.75 14.97
CA ASN A 256 13.57 4.22 14.62
C ASN A 256 12.94 4.98 13.46
N TRP A 257 13.17 6.29 13.37
CA TRP A 257 12.78 7.10 12.22
C TRP A 257 13.48 6.64 10.93
N SER A 258 14.80 6.44 10.97
CA SER A 258 15.55 5.94 9.83
C SER A 258 15.09 4.53 9.41
N HIS A 259 14.76 3.67 10.37
CA HIS A 259 14.16 2.37 10.06
C HIS A 259 12.80 2.51 9.36
N MET A 260 11.95 3.42 9.83
CA MET A 260 10.66 3.68 9.19
C MET A 260 10.81 4.17 7.75
N ASP A 261 11.75 5.07 7.49
CA ASP A 261 12.04 5.56 6.14
C ASP A 261 12.53 4.43 5.22
N LEU A 262 13.44 3.59 5.71
CA LEU A 262 13.88 2.39 4.99
C LEU A 262 12.73 1.42 4.72
N THR A 263 11.82 1.25 5.67
CA THR A 263 10.62 0.42 5.50
C THR A 263 9.70 0.98 4.42
N LEU A 264 9.49 2.30 4.38
CA LEU A 264 8.70 2.96 3.35
C LEU A 264 9.35 2.87 1.95
N VAL A 265 10.66 3.08 1.86
CA VAL A 265 11.43 2.93 0.62
C VAL A 265 11.39 1.47 0.15
N GLY A 266 11.55 0.51 1.05
CA GLY A 266 11.47 -0.91 0.75
C GLY A 266 10.10 -1.33 0.23
N TRP A 267 9.03 -0.83 0.86
CA TRP A 267 7.66 -1.00 0.40
C TRP A 267 7.45 -0.40 -1.00
N ALA A 268 7.85 0.85 -1.23
CA ALA A 268 7.72 1.50 -2.54
C ALA A 268 8.52 0.76 -3.63
N THR A 269 9.74 0.32 -3.30
CA THR A 269 10.60 -0.45 -4.22
C THR A 269 9.97 -1.79 -4.56
N ALA A 270 9.39 -2.48 -3.59
CA ALA A 270 8.66 -3.73 -3.81
C ALA A 270 7.49 -3.53 -4.80
N TRP A 271 6.71 -2.45 -4.62
CA TRP A 271 5.64 -2.10 -5.56
C TRP A 271 6.15 -1.79 -6.96
N ALA A 272 7.22 -1.01 -7.07
CA ALA A 272 7.84 -0.69 -8.36
C ALA A 272 8.36 -1.95 -9.07
N ALA A 273 8.98 -2.87 -8.33
CA ALA A 273 9.47 -4.14 -8.86
C ALA A 273 8.32 -5.04 -9.34
N LEU A 274 7.24 -5.15 -8.55
CA LEU A 274 6.05 -5.91 -8.90
C LEU A 274 5.34 -5.33 -10.14
N ALA A 275 5.24 -4.00 -10.23
CA ALA A 275 4.68 -3.32 -11.40
C ALA A 275 5.57 -3.48 -12.64
N GLY A 276 6.88 -3.34 -12.48
CA GLY A 276 7.86 -3.54 -13.55
C GLY A 276 7.84 -4.97 -14.11
N ALA A 277 7.72 -5.97 -13.25
CA ALA A 277 7.58 -7.36 -13.67
C ALA A 277 6.29 -7.59 -14.48
N LEU A 278 5.15 -7.05 -14.04
CA LEU A 278 3.88 -7.12 -14.78
C LEU A 278 3.97 -6.40 -16.14
N ALA A 279 4.60 -5.22 -16.17
CA ALA A 279 4.80 -4.46 -17.41
C ALA A 279 5.69 -5.22 -18.40
N LEU A 280 6.77 -5.84 -17.91
CA LEU A 280 7.67 -6.64 -18.75
C LEU A 280 6.96 -7.85 -19.36
N VAL A 281 6.12 -8.56 -18.58
CA VAL A 281 5.31 -9.68 -19.09
C VAL A 281 4.38 -9.21 -20.21
N ASN A 282 3.70 -8.07 -20.02
CA ASN A 282 2.84 -7.48 -21.05
C ASN A 282 3.62 -7.00 -22.30
N LEU A 283 4.81 -6.44 -22.12
CA LEU A 283 5.66 -5.97 -23.22
C LEU A 283 6.22 -7.13 -24.06
N LEU A 284 6.78 -8.14 -23.40
CA LEU A 284 7.28 -9.36 -24.05
C LEU A 284 6.17 -10.04 -24.86
N HIS A 285 4.96 -10.04 -24.32
CA HIS A 285 3.79 -10.50 -25.04
C HIS A 285 3.50 -9.67 -26.30
N HIS A 286 3.44 -8.34 -26.17
CA HIS A 286 3.15 -7.44 -27.31
C HIS A 286 4.20 -7.55 -28.42
N LEU A 287 5.48 -7.68 -28.07
CA LEU A 287 6.56 -7.90 -29.04
C LEU A 287 6.41 -9.23 -29.78
N HIS A 288 6.07 -10.30 -29.07
CA HIS A 288 5.91 -11.61 -29.67
C HIS A 288 4.71 -11.66 -30.65
N THR A 289 3.57 -11.07 -30.27
CA THR A 289 2.38 -11.02 -31.15
C THR A 289 2.60 -10.18 -32.42
N ARG A 290 3.55 -9.23 -32.40
CA ARG A 290 3.96 -8.49 -33.60
C ARG A 290 4.84 -9.32 -34.53
N LEU A 291 5.77 -10.10 -33.97
CA LEU A 291 6.67 -10.96 -34.75
C LEU A 291 5.91 -12.07 -35.48
N ASP A 292 4.86 -12.62 -34.88
CA ASP A 292 4.03 -13.65 -35.53
C ASP A 292 3.18 -13.11 -36.70
N ARG A 293 3.05 -11.78 -36.84
CA ARG A 293 2.26 -11.13 -37.92
C ARG A 293 3.10 -10.65 -39.11
N SER A 294 4.43 -10.63 -38.97
CA SER A 294 5.39 -10.24 -40.01
C SER A 294 5.95 -11.45 -40.73
#